data_AF-A0A3P9LZT3-F1
#
_entry.id   AF-A0A3P9LZT3-F1
#
_cell.length_a   1.000
_cell.length_b   1.000
_cell.length_c   1.000
_cell.angle_alpha   90.00
_cell.angle_beta   90.00
_cell.angle_gamma   90.00
#
_symmetry.space_group_name_H-M   'P 1'
#
loop_
_entity.id
_entity.type
_entity.pdbx_description
1 polymer ?
#
loop_
_entity_poly.entity_id
_entity_poly.type
_entity_poly.pdbx_seq_one_letter_code
_entity_poly.pdbx_strand_id
1 'polypeptide(L)'
;EWQQASDCRAELLCYLKEQVPQIFCLRKEYSPQEEEELLQSRLLHPLECFLFGEDPQQGLEKLKQGSTSSQLCGRVFKEGETVYSCDCAIDPTCVLCMDCFQDSVHKSHRYKMHASSGGGFCDCGDVEAWKIGPCCSKHDPGAATAMLQDEWVLEPDLCERVKKLFRVLLRYLTDFLVWEENFELSAELQPTKENAYYCVLYNDEHHSYDHVIYTLQRSVNCNQDEAKTHTTLIDKEGRRAVKRGTLRSCQQAKDLIKSNSEHISLQPLRVEILHAVVMAHQTFAIRLGSWFQKIIGYSGFRQVFCQVALEPNADRDRPCLISRLMLHDAKMYKARKIVHELIFCSMLMDTEFKKLFAIEFTKYYKQLQKDFIVDDHERSISITALSVQIFTVP
;
A
#
# COMPACT_ATOMS: atom_id res chain seq x y z
N GLU A 1 -20.06 19.14 5.51
CA GLU A 1 -19.37 19.52 6.76
C GLU A 1 -17.87 19.70 6.56
N TRP A 2 -17.09 18.69 6.15
CA TRP A 2 -15.62 18.83 5.98
C TRP A 2 -15.16 19.92 5.00
N GLN A 3 -15.92 20.21 3.94
CA GLN A 3 -15.59 21.28 2.99
C GLN A 3 -15.68 22.69 3.61
N GLN A 4 -16.55 22.86 4.60
CA GLN A 4 -16.80 24.14 5.27
C GLN A 4 -16.00 24.29 6.57
N ALA A 5 -15.26 23.25 6.97
CA ALA A 5 -14.47 23.24 8.19
C ALA A 5 -13.21 24.10 8.07
N SER A 6 -12.93 24.90 9.10
CA SER A 6 -11.71 25.70 9.23
C SER A 6 -10.45 24.82 9.27
N ASP A 7 -10.52 23.69 9.99
CA ASP A 7 -9.50 22.63 9.99
C ASP A 7 -10.09 21.28 9.56
N CYS A 8 -10.17 21.09 8.25
CA CYS A 8 -10.63 19.85 7.64
C CYS A 8 -9.74 18.64 7.99
N ARG A 9 -8.45 18.82 8.32
CA ARG A 9 -7.59 17.71 8.76
C ARG A 9 -8.07 17.21 10.13
N ALA A 10 -8.30 18.11 11.08
CA ALA A 10 -8.79 17.75 12.40
C ALA A 10 -10.17 17.05 12.31
N GLU A 11 -11.10 17.60 11.53
CA GLU A 11 -12.43 17.00 11.35
C GLU A 11 -12.39 15.60 10.73
N LEU A 12 -11.55 15.39 9.70
CA LEU A 12 -11.34 14.06 9.11
C LEU A 12 -10.77 13.08 10.14
N LEU A 13 -9.76 13.47 10.92
CA LEU A 13 -9.18 12.60 11.94
C LEU A 13 -10.16 12.30 13.07
N CYS A 14 -10.95 13.28 13.52
CA CYS A 14 -12.02 13.07 14.49
C CYS A 14 -13.07 12.08 13.97
N TYR A 15 -13.48 12.22 12.71
CA TYR A 15 -14.38 11.25 12.09
C TYR A 15 -13.78 9.84 12.07
N LEU A 16 -12.53 9.70 11.63
CA LEU A 16 -11.85 8.39 11.61
C LEU A 16 -11.71 7.80 13.02
N LYS A 17 -11.40 8.62 14.03
CA LYS A 17 -11.34 8.21 15.45
C LYS A 17 -12.66 7.58 15.92
N GLU A 18 -13.79 8.10 15.47
CA GLU A 18 -15.10 7.57 15.87
C GLU A 18 -15.49 6.33 15.07
N GLN A 19 -15.30 6.35 13.75
CA GLN A 19 -15.81 5.31 12.86
C GLN A 19 -14.92 4.06 12.84
N VAL A 20 -13.59 4.22 12.82
CA VAL A 20 -12.65 3.10 12.63
C VAL A 20 -12.72 2.07 13.77
N PRO A 21 -12.67 2.46 15.06
CA PRO A 21 -12.85 1.51 16.16
C PRO A 21 -14.23 0.85 16.16
N GLN A 22 -15.28 1.54 15.73
CA GLN A 22 -16.62 0.97 15.64
C GLN A 22 -16.75 -0.12 14.56
N ILE A 23 -15.83 -0.19 13.60
CA ILE A 23 -15.84 -1.23 12.57
C ILE A 23 -14.88 -2.35 12.98
N PHE A 24 -13.66 -2.00 13.42
CA PHE A 24 -12.58 -2.97 13.60
C PHE A 24 -12.24 -3.32 15.07
N CYS A 25 -12.72 -2.61 16.09
CA CYS A 25 -12.46 -2.95 17.50
C CYS A 25 -13.50 -3.90 18.14
N LEU A 26 -14.56 -4.29 17.43
CA LEU A 26 -15.76 -4.81 18.08
C LEU A 26 -15.65 -6.22 18.68
N ARG A 27 -16.52 -6.47 19.66
CA ARG A 27 -16.63 -7.66 20.52
C ARG A 27 -17.53 -8.76 19.93
N LYS A 28 -18.19 -8.49 18.80
CA LYS A 28 -18.98 -9.45 18.02
C LYS A 28 -18.26 -9.64 16.70
N GLU A 29 -17.98 -10.90 16.34
CA GLU A 29 -17.40 -11.25 15.06
C GLU A 29 -18.41 -10.91 13.97
N TYR A 30 -18.18 -9.81 13.24
CA TYR A 30 -18.87 -9.58 11.98
C TYR A 30 -18.40 -10.63 10.97
N SER A 31 -19.30 -11.01 10.07
CA SER A 31 -18.86 -11.71 8.88
C SER A 31 -17.93 -10.79 8.05
N PRO A 32 -16.99 -11.34 7.27
CA PRO A 32 -16.15 -10.54 6.38
C PRO A 32 -16.95 -9.65 5.40
N GLN A 33 -18.17 -10.04 5.06
CA GLN A 33 -19.07 -9.27 4.19
C GLN A 33 -19.62 -8.03 4.90
N GLU A 34 -20.10 -8.17 6.14
CA GLU A 34 -20.62 -7.05 6.94
C GLU A 34 -19.52 -6.02 7.26
N GLU A 35 -18.30 -6.48 7.57
CA GLU A 35 -17.16 -5.56 7.77
C GLU A 35 -16.87 -4.75 6.51
N GLU A 36 -16.87 -5.39 5.33
CA GLU A 36 -16.64 -4.72 4.05
C GLU A 36 -17.77 -3.73 3.72
N GLU A 37 -19.03 -4.08 3.95
CA GLU A 37 -20.16 -3.17 3.75
C GLU A 37 -20.08 -1.93 4.66
N LEU A 38 -19.68 -2.11 5.92
CA LEU A 38 -19.46 -1.01 6.86
C LEU A 38 -18.26 -0.14 6.47
N LEU A 39 -17.15 -0.76 6.04
CA LEU A 39 -15.98 -0.05 5.51
C LEU A 39 -16.37 0.83 4.31
N GLN A 40 -17.10 0.27 3.35
CA GLN A 40 -17.53 1.00 2.16
C GLN A 40 -18.49 2.14 2.51
N SER A 41 -19.55 1.86 3.26
CA SER A 41 -20.61 2.83 3.55
C SER A 41 -20.21 3.93 4.54
N ARG A 42 -19.42 3.60 5.58
CA ARG A 42 -19.09 4.53 6.68
C ARG A 42 -17.70 5.15 6.59
N LEU A 43 -16.80 4.63 5.76
CA LEU A 43 -15.45 5.19 5.63
C LEU A 43 -15.18 5.61 4.19
N LEU A 44 -15.20 4.69 3.22
CA LEU A 44 -14.73 4.99 1.87
C LEU A 44 -15.70 5.89 1.08
N HIS A 45 -17.00 5.65 1.15
CA HIS A 45 -17.98 6.46 0.44
C HIS A 45 -17.99 7.93 0.91
N PRO A 46 -18.01 8.26 2.21
CA PRO A 46 -17.84 9.64 2.68
C PRO A 46 -16.55 10.32 2.19
N LEU A 47 -15.42 9.59 2.18
CA LEU A 47 -14.14 10.11 1.65
C LEU A 47 -14.22 10.39 0.15
N GLU A 48 -14.84 9.50 -0.63
CA GLU A 48 -15.04 9.69 -2.07
C GLU A 48 -16.01 10.86 -2.35
N CYS A 49 -17.11 11.00 -1.58
CA CYS A 49 -18.02 12.14 -1.68
C CYS A 49 -17.29 13.48 -1.41
N PHE A 50 -16.41 13.51 -0.41
CA PHE A 50 -15.59 14.69 -0.15
C PHE A 50 -14.61 14.97 -1.28
N LEU A 51 -13.96 13.93 -1.80
CA LEU A 51 -13.00 14.02 -2.90
C LEU A 51 -13.67 14.64 -4.14
N PHE A 52 -14.77 14.07 -4.61
CA PHE A 52 -15.47 14.54 -5.81
C PHE A 52 -16.25 15.83 -5.55
N GLY A 53 -16.75 16.04 -4.33
CA GLY A 53 -17.63 17.16 -3.98
C GLY A 53 -19.08 16.95 -4.39
N GLU A 54 -19.41 15.74 -4.84
CA GLU A 54 -20.71 15.28 -5.29
C GLU A 54 -20.77 13.76 -5.15
N ASP A 55 -21.82 13.12 -5.67
CA ASP A 55 -21.90 11.67 -5.73
C ASP A 55 -20.69 11.07 -6.50
N PRO A 56 -19.97 10.07 -5.94
CA PRO A 56 -18.77 9.52 -6.56
C PRO A 56 -18.97 8.94 -7.96
N GLN A 57 -20.17 8.41 -8.27
CA GLN A 57 -20.44 7.87 -9.61
C GLN A 57 -20.52 9.01 -10.63
N GLN A 58 -21.23 10.08 -10.28
CA GLN A 58 -21.34 11.28 -11.12
C GLN A 58 -19.97 11.97 -11.31
N GLY A 59 -19.19 12.10 -10.25
CA GLY A 59 -17.85 12.68 -10.31
C GLY A 59 -16.90 11.86 -11.20
N LEU A 60 -16.98 10.53 -11.12
CA LEU A 60 -16.19 9.62 -11.96
C LEU A 60 -16.61 9.68 -13.44
N GLU A 61 -17.90 9.80 -13.73
CA GLU A 61 -18.39 9.97 -15.11
C GLU A 61 -17.87 11.26 -15.74
N LYS A 62 -17.91 12.38 -15.00
CA LYS A 62 -17.33 13.65 -15.46
C LYS A 62 -15.83 13.54 -15.70
N LEU A 63 -15.10 12.88 -14.79
CA LEU A 63 -13.67 12.66 -14.94
C LEU A 63 -13.35 11.84 -16.20
N LYS A 64 -14.15 10.81 -16.50
CA LYS A 64 -14.01 9.99 -17.71
C LYS A 64 -14.34 10.75 -18.99
N GLN A 65 -15.35 11.63 -18.95
CA GLN A 65 -15.72 12.47 -20.09
C GLN A 65 -14.66 13.53 -20.42
N GLY A 66 -13.93 14.02 -19.39
CA GLY A 66 -12.81 14.95 -19.56
C GLY A 66 -11.46 14.28 -19.85
N SER A 67 -11.35 12.96 -19.74
CA SER A 67 -10.11 12.23 -20.00
C SER A 67 -10.10 11.67 -21.43
N THR A 68 -9.26 12.21 -22.30
CA THR A 68 -8.82 11.47 -23.48
C THR A 68 -8.06 10.21 -23.02
N SER A 69 -8.24 9.09 -23.73
CA SER A 69 -7.65 7.78 -23.38
C SER A 69 -6.19 7.91 -22.92
N SER A 70 -5.87 7.36 -21.73
CA SER A 70 -4.50 7.35 -21.20
C SER A 70 -3.51 6.88 -22.27
N GLN A 71 -2.46 7.64 -22.52
CA GLN A 71 -1.45 7.27 -23.51
C GLN A 71 -0.63 6.05 -23.07
N LEU A 72 -0.58 5.77 -21.75
CA LEU A 72 0.08 4.62 -21.14
C LEU A 72 -0.94 3.64 -20.56
N CYS A 73 -0.73 2.34 -20.78
CA CYS A 73 -1.56 1.30 -20.18
C CYS A 73 -1.27 1.13 -18.69
N GLY A 74 -0.01 0.83 -18.32
CA GLY A 74 0.41 0.71 -16.92
C GLY A 74 -0.29 -0.36 -16.10
N ARG A 75 -0.99 -1.31 -16.74
CA ARG A 75 -1.67 -2.40 -16.05
C ARG A 75 -0.65 -3.28 -15.35
N VAL A 76 -0.74 -3.37 -14.03
CA VAL A 76 0.11 -4.23 -13.20
C VAL A 76 -0.32 -5.69 -13.34
N PHE A 77 0.67 -6.56 -13.53
CA PHE A 77 0.48 -7.99 -13.69
C PHE A 77 0.41 -8.71 -12.35
N LYS A 78 -0.52 -9.65 -12.26
CA LYS A 78 -0.55 -10.63 -11.18
C LYS A 78 0.41 -11.77 -11.48
N GLU A 79 0.88 -12.44 -10.43
CA GLU A 79 1.65 -13.67 -10.58
C GLU A 79 0.82 -14.72 -11.34
N GLY A 80 1.44 -15.36 -12.34
CA GLY A 80 0.77 -16.32 -13.23
C GLY A 80 -0.03 -15.70 -14.38
N GLU A 81 -0.17 -14.37 -14.44
CA GLU A 81 -0.85 -13.70 -15.55
C GLU A 81 -0.02 -13.80 -16.85
N THR A 82 -0.67 -14.10 -17.97
CA THR A 82 0.01 -14.21 -19.27
C THR A 82 0.44 -12.84 -19.78
N VAL A 83 1.72 -12.70 -20.06
CA VAL A 83 2.33 -11.49 -20.64
C VAL A 83 3.03 -11.78 -21.95
N TYR A 84 3.17 -10.74 -22.79
CA TYR A 84 3.65 -10.85 -24.16
C TYR A 84 4.90 -9.99 -24.37
N SER A 85 6.04 -10.59 -24.70
CA SER A 85 7.25 -9.87 -25.12
C SER A 85 7.46 -10.03 -26.63
N CYS A 86 7.96 -8.99 -27.29
CA CYS A 86 8.21 -9.00 -28.74
C CYS A 86 9.67 -8.62 -29.03
N ASP A 87 10.25 -9.14 -30.11
CA ASP A 87 11.62 -8.80 -30.55
C ASP A 87 11.79 -7.29 -30.87
N CYS A 88 10.67 -6.57 -31.02
CA CYS A 88 10.61 -5.12 -31.15
C CYS A 88 10.90 -4.38 -29.84
N ALA A 89 10.93 -5.06 -28.69
CA ALA A 89 11.30 -4.46 -27.41
C ALA A 89 12.74 -3.92 -27.43
N ILE A 90 12.98 -2.86 -26.66
CA ILE A 90 14.31 -2.30 -26.41
C ILE A 90 15.07 -3.17 -25.41
N ASP A 91 14.42 -3.60 -24.32
CA ASP A 91 14.96 -4.52 -23.32
C ASP A 91 14.10 -5.80 -23.19
N PRO A 92 14.67 -6.97 -22.85
CA PRO A 92 13.90 -8.18 -22.54
C PRO A 92 12.85 -8.06 -21.44
N THR A 93 12.87 -7.01 -20.60
CA THR A 93 11.84 -6.75 -19.59
C THR A 93 10.56 -6.15 -20.14
N CYS A 94 10.55 -5.63 -21.38
CA CYS A 94 9.35 -4.98 -21.93
C CYS A 94 8.26 -6.01 -22.29
N VAL A 95 7.05 -5.78 -21.80
CA VAL A 95 5.91 -6.70 -21.88
C VAL A 95 4.58 -5.99 -22.09
N LEU A 96 3.68 -6.65 -22.81
CA LEU A 96 2.31 -6.20 -23.06
C LEU A 96 1.32 -7.08 -22.29
N CYS A 97 0.23 -6.46 -21.80
CA CYS A 97 -0.96 -7.20 -21.36
C CYS A 97 -1.71 -7.76 -22.57
N MET A 98 -2.58 -8.75 -22.32
CA MET A 98 -3.36 -9.39 -23.37
C MET A 98 -4.15 -8.38 -24.22
N ASP A 99 -4.83 -7.42 -23.58
CA ASP A 99 -5.65 -6.43 -24.29
C ASP A 99 -4.79 -5.54 -25.19
N CYS A 100 -3.67 -5.03 -24.68
CA CYS A 100 -2.77 -4.18 -25.47
C CYS A 100 -2.09 -4.95 -26.60
N PHE A 101 -1.69 -6.20 -26.35
CA PHE A 101 -1.09 -7.03 -27.38
C PHE A 101 -2.04 -7.25 -28.55
N GLN A 102 -3.31 -7.63 -28.28
CA GLN A 102 -4.34 -7.87 -29.30
C GLN A 102 -4.65 -6.64 -30.15
N ASP A 103 -4.53 -5.45 -29.58
CA ASP A 103 -4.84 -4.18 -30.23
C ASP A 103 -3.59 -3.46 -30.77
N SER A 104 -2.40 -4.07 -30.65
CA SER A 104 -1.13 -3.52 -31.14
C SER A 104 -0.68 -4.18 -32.45
N VAL A 105 0.34 -3.58 -33.07
CA VAL A 105 1.06 -4.17 -34.21
C VAL A 105 1.87 -5.42 -33.82
N HIS A 106 2.19 -5.59 -32.53
CA HIS A 106 3.07 -6.66 -32.05
C HIS A 106 2.47 -8.06 -32.19
N LYS A 107 1.15 -8.18 -32.34
CA LYS A 107 0.48 -9.47 -32.61
C LYS A 107 0.90 -10.12 -33.92
N SER A 108 1.37 -9.32 -34.87
CA SER A 108 1.87 -9.78 -36.17
C SER A 108 3.38 -9.94 -36.22
N HIS A 109 4.09 -9.69 -35.12
CA HIS A 109 5.53 -9.82 -35.03
C HIS A 109 5.95 -11.14 -34.38
N ARG A 110 7.25 -11.37 -34.25
CA ARG A 110 7.78 -12.48 -33.46
C ARG A 110 7.70 -12.11 -31.98
N TYR A 111 6.90 -12.86 -31.24
CA TYR A 111 6.66 -12.65 -29.81
C TYR A 111 6.80 -13.95 -29.02
N LYS A 112 6.90 -13.80 -27.70
CA LYS A 112 6.87 -14.91 -26.73
C LYS A 112 5.79 -14.63 -25.69
N MET A 113 5.10 -15.69 -25.31
CA MET A 113 4.17 -15.67 -24.17
C MET A 113 4.83 -16.36 -22.99
N HIS A 114 4.72 -15.76 -21.82
CA HIS A 114 5.19 -16.35 -20.58
C HIS A 114 4.30 -15.89 -19.42
N ALA A 115 4.35 -16.62 -18.33
CA ALA A 115 3.67 -16.25 -17.10
C ALA A 115 4.49 -15.15 -16.38
N SER A 116 3.81 -14.10 -15.94
CA SER A 116 4.41 -13.06 -15.11
C SER A 116 4.77 -13.64 -13.73
N SER A 117 5.93 -13.26 -13.21
CA SER A 117 6.32 -13.50 -11.82
C SER A 117 5.61 -12.57 -10.82
N GLY A 118 4.73 -11.68 -11.30
CA GLY A 118 4.13 -10.62 -10.50
C GLY A 118 5.04 -9.40 -10.37
N GLY A 119 4.46 -8.21 -10.20
CA GLY A 119 5.21 -6.96 -9.98
C GLY A 119 5.76 -6.26 -11.23
N GLY A 120 5.36 -6.69 -12.44
CA GLY A 120 5.60 -5.99 -13.72
C GLY A 120 4.36 -5.20 -14.20
N PHE A 121 4.51 -4.25 -15.12
CA PHE A 121 3.39 -3.54 -15.76
C PHE A 121 3.44 -3.63 -17.28
N CYS A 122 2.30 -3.36 -17.91
CA CYS A 122 2.22 -3.27 -19.36
C CYS A 122 2.88 -1.99 -19.88
N ASP A 123 3.90 -2.15 -20.72
CA ASP A 123 4.68 -1.06 -21.35
C ASP A 123 4.01 -0.47 -22.60
N CYS A 124 2.71 -0.73 -22.80
CA CYS A 124 1.98 -0.15 -23.91
C CYS A 124 1.83 1.36 -23.69
N GLY A 125 2.26 2.15 -24.64
CA GLY A 125 2.30 3.61 -24.56
C GLY A 125 3.66 4.19 -24.20
N ASP A 126 4.60 3.35 -23.75
CA ASP A 126 5.95 3.78 -23.43
C ASP A 126 6.77 3.87 -24.72
N VAL A 127 7.15 5.08 -25.09
CA VAL A 127 7.93 5.37 -26.30
C VAL A 127 9.38 4.89 -26.19
N GLU A 128 9.87 4.61 -24.98
CA GLU A 128 11.22 4.09 -24.74
C GLU A 128 11.26 2.56 -24.73
N ALA A 129 10.13 1.87 -24.48
CA ALA A 129 10.09 0.41 -24.38
C ALA A 129 10.14 -0.32 -25.75
N TRP A 130 9.74 0.33 -26.85
CA TRP A 130 9.56 -0.32 -28.14
C TRP A 130 10.29 0.40 -29.28
N LYS A 131 11.03 -0.36 -30.10
CA LYS A 131 11.69 0.14 -31.33
C LYS A 131 10.68 0.68 -32.35
N ILE A 132 9.49 0.07 -32.40
CA ILE A 132 8.38 0.43 -33.29
C ILE A 132 7.05 0.16 -32.59
N GLY A 133 6.01 0.92 -32.94
CA GLY A 133 4.65 0.70 -32.44
C GLY A 133 4.55 0.75 -30.90
N PRO A 134 4.89 1.89 -30.26
CA PRO A 134 4.91 1.99 -28.79
C PRO A 134 3.53 1.81 -28.15
N CYS A 135 2.46 2.11 -28.87
CA CYS A 135 1.09 2.08 -28.39
C CYS A 135 0.20 1.11 -29.20
N CYS A 136 -0.82 0.56 -28.55
CA CYS A 136 -1.94 -0.12 -29.21
C CYS A 136 -2.99 0.88 -29.67
N SER A 137 -3.96 0.47 -30.47
CA SER A 137 -5.01 1.37 -30.99
C SER A 137 -5.84 2.07 -29.90
N LYS A 138 -5.92 1.51 -28.68
CA LYS A 138 -6.60 2.12 -27.52
C LYS A 138 -5.78 3.20 -26.82
N HIS A 139 -4.46 3.17 -27.00
CA HIS A 139 -3.51 4.09 -26.38
C HIS A 139 -2.73 4.88 -27.45
N ASP A 140 -3.19 4.83 -28.71
CA ASP A 140 -2.60 5.51 -29.85
C ASP A 140 -2.96 7.01 -29.77
N PRO A 141 -1.98 7.93 -29.70
CA PRO A 141 -2.22 9.36 -29.60
C PRO A 141 -2.86 10.02 -30.84
N GLY A 142 -3.20 9.26 -31.89
CA GLY A 142 -3.59 9.72 -33.24
C GLY A 142 -4.85 10.59 -33.38
N ALA A 143 -4.86 11.77 -32.76
CA ALA A 143 -5.63 12.99 -33.06
C ALA A 143 -5.13 14.23 -32.27
N ALA A 144 -4.17 14.11 -31.36
CA ALA A 144 -3.62 15.20 -30.55
C ALA A 144 -2.15 15.50 -30.90
N THR A 145 -1.85 15.71 -32.19
CA THR A 145 -0.52 16.18 -32.61
C THR A 145 -0.45 17.70 -32.46
N ALA A 146 -0.03 18.14 -31.27
CA ALA A 146 0.66 19.39 -30.96
C ALA A 146 0.17 19.97 -29.62
N MET A 147 0.65 19.44 -28.49
CA MET A 147 1.09 20.25 -27.35
C MET A 147 2.20 19.49 -26.62
N LEU A 148 3.40 20.07 -26.64
CA LEU A 148 4.34 19.91 -25.54
C LEU A 148 3.56 20.32 -24.28
N GLN A 149 3.52 19.47 -23.26
CA GLN A 149 2.82 19.70 -21.98
C GLN A 149 1.29 19.80 -22.11
N ASP A 150 0.59 18.70 -22.38
CA ASP A 150 -0.77 18.60 -21.82
C ASP A 150 -0.59 18.38 -20.32
N GLU A 151 -0.54 19.48 -19.57
CA GLU A 151 -0.78 19.43 -18.14
C GLU A 151 -2.12 18.72 -17.94
N TRP A 152 -2.11 17.57 -17.27
CA TRP A 152 -3.32 16.89 -16.78
C TRP A 152 -3.98 17.77 -15.72
N VAL A 153 -4.59 18.87 -16.14
CA VAL A 153 -5.19 19.86 -15.24
C VAL A 153 -6.54 19.32 -14.81
N LEU A 154 -6.56 18.65 -13.65
CA LEU A 154 -7.78 18.55 -12.87
C LEU A 154 -8.34 19.95 -12.67
N GLU A 155 -9.67 20.09 -12.76
CA GLU A 155 -10.36 21.32 -12.36
C GLU A 155 -9.77 21.84 -11.03
N PRO A 156 -9.38 23.12 -10.93
CA PRO A 156 -8.60 23.62 -9.79
C PRO A 156 -9.19 23.27 -8.43
N ASP A 157 -10.51 23.37 -8.31
CA ASP A 157 -11.24 23.01 -7.08
C ASP A 157 -11.16 21.51 -6.75
N LEU A 158 -11.22 20.65 -7.76
CA LEU A 158 -11.05 19.20 -7.60
C LEU A 158 -9.61 18.87 -7.20
N CYS A 159 -8.62 19.49 -7.86
CA CYS A 159 -7.21 19.33 -7.55
C CYS A 159 -6.91 19.66 -6.08
N GLU A 160 -7.39 20.80 -5.59
CA GLU A 160 -7.23 21.22 -4.20
C GLU A 160 -7.89 20.25 -3.22
N ARG A 161 -9.10 19.76 -3.50
CA ARG A 161 -9.78 18.75 -2.66
C ARG A 161 -9.00 17.45 -2.60
N VAL A 162 -8.57 16.92 -3.75
CA VAL A 162 -7.78 15.68 -3.84
C VAL A 162 -6.48 15.83 -3.09
N LYS A 163 -5.75 16.93 -3.31
CA LYS A 163 -4.46 17.21 -2.67
C LYS A 163 -4.60 17.31 -1.16
N LYS A 164 -5.63 18.03 -0.68
CA LYS A 164 -5.94 18.15 0.75
C LYS A 164 -6.26 16.80 1.37
N LEU A 165 -7.10 16.00 0.73
CA LEU A 165 -7.48 14.68 1.22
C LEU A 165 -6.28 13.72 1.24
N PHE A 166 -5.52 13.67 0.15
CA PHE A 166 -4.35 12.79 0.02
C PHE A 166 -3.29 13.12 1.06
N ARG A 167 -3.04 14.40 1.36
CA ARG A 167 -2.09 14.78 2.44
C ARG A 167 -2.51 14.20 3.79
N VAL A 168 -3.78 14.27 4.14
CA VAL A 168 -4.29 13.74 5.41
C VAL A 168 -4.23 12.22 5.42
N LEU A 169 -4.76 11.58 4.37
CA LEU A 169 -4.88 10.12 4.30
C LEU A 169 -3.53 9.42 4.11
N LEU A 170 -2.61 9.95 3.30
CA LEU A 170 -1.30 9.35 3.10
C LEU A 170 -0.43 9.50 4.35
N ARG A 171 -0.53 10.61 5.07
CA ARG A 171 0.12 10.77 6.37
C ARG A 171 -0.46 9.80 7.40
N TYR A 172 -1.78 9.70 7.48
CA TYR A 172 -2.47 8.71 8.32
C TYR A 172 -1.99 7.29 7.99
N LEU A 173 -1.98 6.89 6.72
CA LEU A 173 -1.52 5.58 6.27
C LEU A 173 -0.07 5.35 6.68
N THR A 174 0.81 6.33 6.44
CA THR A 174 2.23 6.24 6.80
C THR A 174 2.41 6.05 8.30
N ASP A 175 1.76 6.87 9.12
CA ASP A 175 1.91 6.85 10.57
C ASP A 175 1.46 5.51 11.18
N PHE A 176 0.44 4.85 10.61
CA PHE A 176 -0.03 3.55 11.09
C PHE A 176 0.73 2.35 10.52
N LEU A 177 1.22 2.41 9.27
CA LEU A 177 2.03 1.33 8.71
C LEU A 177 3.43 1.26 9.34
N VAL A 178 4.00 2.41 9.73
CA VAL A 178 5.33 2.47 10.37
C VAL A 178 5.27 2.53 11.89
N TRP A 179 4.10 2.21 12.47
CA TRP A 179 3.86 2.30 13.91
C TRP A 179 4.79 1.40 14.71
N GLU A 180 5.30 1.92 15.84
CA GLU A 180 6.08 1.16 16.82
C GLU A 180 5.39 1.20 18.19
N GLU A 181 5.58 0.16 19.01
CA GLU A 181 4.92 -0.02 20.32
C GLU A 181 5.02 1.21 21.25
N ASN A 182 6.09 2.00 21.12
CA ASN A 182 6.36 3.18 21.96
C ASN A 182 5.71 4.47 21.43
N PHE A 183 5.00 4.44 20.30
CA PHE A 183 4.33 5.62 19.77
C PHE A 183 3.03 5.90 20.50
N GLU A 184 2.72 7.19 20.65
CA GLU A 184 1.45 7.65 21.18
C GLU A 184 0.55 8.14 20.04
N LEU A 185 -0.75 7.91 20.18
CA LEU A 185 -1.73 8.43 19.23
C LEU A 185 -1.71 9.97 19.28
N SER A 186 -1.91 10.61 18.12
CA SER A 186 -2.09 12.06 18.09
C SER A 186 -3.32 12.46 18.89
N ALA A 187 -3.35 13.70 19.41
CA ALA A 187 -4.44 14.17 20.27
C ALA A 187 -5.83 13.98 19.65
N GLU A 188 -5.93 14.10 18.32
CA GLU A 188 -7.14 13.93 17.53
C GLU A 188 -7.62 12.47 17.47
N LEU A 189 -6.72 11.49 17.65
CA LEU A 189 -7.00 10.05 17.56
C LEU A 189 -7.00 9.35 18.93
N GLN A 190 -6.68 10.05 20.02
CA GLN A 190 -6.67 9.48 21.37
C GLN A 190 -8.04 8.89 21.74
N PRO A 191 -8.12 7.64 22.23
CA PRO A 191 -9.37 6.96 22.54
C PRO A 191 -10.10 7.62 23.71
N THR A 192 -11.43 7.66 23.66
CA THR A 192 -12.25 8.26 24.74
C THR A 192 -12.65 7.29 25.83
N LYS A 193 -12.74 5.97 25.55
CA LYS A 193 -13.28 4.97 26.49
C LYS A 193 -12.70 3.55 26.42
N GLU A 194 -12.01 3.17 25.34
CA GLU A 194 -11.55 1.79 25.17
C GLU A 194 -10.14 1.62 25.74
N ASN A 195 -9.97 0.69 26.69
CA ASN A 195 -8.69 0.34 27.34
C ASN A 195 -8.29 -1.13 27.07
N ALA A 196 -8.67 -1.65 25.90
CA ALA A 196 -8.31 -3.00 25.49
C ALA A 196 -6.96 -3.00 24.76
N TYR A 197 -6.17 -4.03 25.00
CA TYR A 197 -4.87 -4.24 24.37
C TYR A 197 -4.83 -5.60 23.69
N TYR A 198 -3.98 -5.71 22.67
CA TYR A 198 -3.70 -6.95 21.97
C TYR A 198 -2.23 -7.32 22.13
N CYS A 199 -1.98 -8.61 22.36
CA CYS A 199 -0.65 -9.21 22.19
C CYS A 199 -0.55 -9.64 20.72
N VAL A 200 0.34 -9.02 19.95
CA VAL A 200 0.48 -9.23 18.51
C VAL A 200 1.79 -9.96 18.24
N LEU A 201 1.67 -11.16 17.68
CA LEU A 201 2.78 -12.01 17.27
C LEU A 201 3.09 -11.76 15.79
N TYR A 202 4.35 -11.57 15.45
CA TYR A 202 4.81 -11.34 14.08
C TYR A 202 5.38 -12.63 13.49
N ASN A 203 5.22 -12.80 12.18
CA ASN A 203 5.82 -13.89 11.44
C ASN A 203 7.35 -13.72 11.39
N ASP A 204 8.07 -14.83 11.27
CA ASP A 204 9.49 -14.85 10.93
C ASP A 204 9.81 -16.14 10.15
N GLU A 205 10.98 -16.17 9.50
CA GLU A 205 11.42 -17.35 8.73
C GLU A 205 12.29 -18.32 9.56
N HIS A 206 12.40 -18.09 10.88
CA HIS A 206 13.31 -18.81 11.77
C HIS A 206 12.59 -19.90 12.58
N HIS A 207 11.34 -19.66 12.98
CA HIS A 207 10.57 -20.54 13.84
C HIS A 207 9.65 -21.47 13.04
N SER A 208 9.71 -22.77 13.33
CA SER A 208 8.80 -23.73 12.71
C SER A 208 7.37 -23.60 13.23
N TYR A 209 6.40 -24.06 12.44
CA TYR A 209 4.98 -24.05 12.82
C TYR A 209 4.74 -24.78 14.14
N ASP A 210 5.35 -25.95 14.33
CA ASP A 210 5.20 -26.73 15.56
C ASP A 210 5.72 -25.96 16.79
N HIS A 211 6.80 -25.20 16.62
CA HIS A 211 7.36 -24.39 17.69
C HIS A 211 6.45 -23.20 18.05
N VAL A 212 5.88 -22.52 17.05
CA VAL A 212 4.90 -21.44 17.28
C VAL A 212 3.66 -21.98 17.97
N ILE A 213 3.11 -23.11 17.50
CA ILE A 213 1.94 -23.78 18.09
C ILE A 213 2.20 -24.11 19.57
N TYR A 214 3.33 -24.76 19.86
CA TYR A 214 3.73 -25.10 21.23
C TYR A 214 3.82 -23.85 22.13
N THR A 215 4.46 -22.78 21.64
CA THR A 215 4.63 -21.53 22.39
C THR A 215 3.30 -20.88 22.69
N LEU A 216 2.38 -20.83 21.73
CA LEU A 216 1.05 -20.25 21.91
C LEU A 216 0.23 -21.01 22.95
N GLN A 217 0.19 -22.34 22.88
CA GLN A 217 -0.56 -23.16 23.85
C GLN A 217 -0.14 -22.90 25.30
N ARG A 218 1.16 -22.70 25.54
CA ARG A 218 1.69 -22.45 26.89
C ARG A 218 1.59 -21.01 27.37
N SER A 219 1.49 -20.04 26.45
CA SER A 219 1.62 -18.61 26.78
C SER A 219 0.31 -17.85 26.74
N VAL A 220 -0.63 -18.25 25.88
CA VAL A 220 -1.93 -17.58 25.70
C VAL A 220 -3.14 -18.43 26.09
N ASN A 221 -2.93 -19.64 26.62
CA ASN A 221 -3.97 -20.58 27.06
C ASN A 221 -4.97 -20.96 25.94
N CYS A 222 -4.51 -21.04 24.70
CA CYS A 222 -5.33 -21.52 23.58
C CYS A 222 -5.20 -23.04 23.41
N ASN A 223 -6.23 -23.68 22.84
CA ASN A 223 -6.18 -25.09 22.49
C ASN A 223 -5.34 -25.34 21.22
N GLN A 224 -5.16 -26.61 20.85
CA GLN A 224 -4.30 -26.98 19.71
C GLN A 224 -4.82 -26.45 18.36
N ASP A 225 -6.13 -26.46 18.15
CA ASP A 225 -6.74 -26.05 16.89
C ASP A 225 -6.73 -24.52 16.75
N GLU A 226 -6.94 -23.80 17.85
CA GLU A 226 -6.77 -22.34 17.93
C GLU A 226 -5.31 -21.95 17.65
N ALA A 227 -4.34 -22.64 18.26
CA ALA A 227 -2.92 -22.37 18.05
C ALA A 227 -2.49 -22.61 16.59
N LYS A 228 -2.97 -23.69 15.98
CA LYS A 228 -2.76 -23.96 14.54
C LYS A 228 -3.38 -22.86 13.69
N THR A 229 -4.61 -22.46 13.99
CA THR A 229 -5.32 -21.40 13.26
C THR A 229 -4.60 -20.05 13.40
N HIS A 230 -4.05 -19.73 14.57
CA HIS A 230 -3.20 -18.56 14.77
C HIS A 230 -1.94 -18.64 13.92
N THR A 231 -1.21 -19.75 13.98
CA THR A 231 0.05 -19.95 13.25
C THR A 231 -0.13 -19.82 11.74
N THR A 232 -1.14 -20.48 11.17
CA THR A 232 -1.45 -20.37 9.73
C THR A 232 -1.79 -18.94 9.31
N LEU A 233 -2.50 -18.20 10.16
CA LEU A 233 -2.89 -16.82 9.82
C LEU A 233 -1.75 -15.82 10.06
N ILE A 234 -0.84 -16.09 11.00
CA ILE A 234 0.40 -15.30 11.16
C ILE A 234 1.27 -15.41 9.92
N ASP A 235 1.49 -16.62 9.40
CA ASP A 235 2.24 -16.83 8.17
C ASP A 235 1.61 -16.10 6.97
N LYS A 236 0.30 -16.26 6.81
CA LYS A 236 -0.46 -15.64 5.70
C LYS A 236 -0.51 -14.11 5.76
N GLU A 237 -0.74 -13.54 6.95
CA GLU A 237 -0.97 -12.09 7.13
C GLU A 237 0.30 -11.32 7.56
N GLY A 238 1.36 -12.04 7.94
CA GLY A 238 2.61 -11.50 8.47
C GLY A 238 2.58 -11.16 9.96
N ARG A 239 1.40 -11.02 10.58
CA ARG A 239 1.23 -10.81 12.02
C ARG A 239 -0.19 -11.09 12.47
N ARG A 240 -0.40 -11.39 13.75
CA ARG A 240 -1.75 -11.61 14.30
C ARG A 240 -1.88 -11.27 15.78
N ALA A 241 -3.04 -10.76 16.18
CA ALA A 241 -3.42 -10.69 17.59
C ALA A 241 -3.71 -12.10 18.15
N VAL A 242 -2.87 -12.56 19.08
CA VAL A 242 -2.97 -13.88 19.72
C VAL A 242 -3.66 -13.82 21.09
N LYS A 243 -3.84 -12.61 21.65
CA LYS A 243 -4.59 -12.39 22.89
C LYS A 243 -5.15 -10.98 22.95
N ARG A 244 -6.39 -10.83 23.40
CA ARG A 244 -7.02 -9.56 23.79
C ARG A 244 -7.15 -9.49 25.31
N GLY A 245 -6.87 -8.34 25.92
CA GLY A 245 -7.02 -8.19 27.37
C GLY A 245 -6.67 -6.81 27.90
N THR A 246 -6.40 -6.74 29.20
CA THR A 246 -5.80 -5.56 29.82
C THR A 246 -4.31 -5.50 29.51
N LEU A 247 -3.69 -4.32 29.62
CA LEU A 247 -2.24 -4.14 29.44
C LEU A 247 -1.43 -5.15 30.26
N ARG A 248 -1.79 -5.35 31.54
CA ARG A 248 -1.14 -6.33 32.42
C ARG A 248 -1.25 -7.76 31.90
N SER A 249 -2.43 -8.16 31.42
CA SER A 249 -2.64 -9.52 30.91
C SER A 249 -1.91 -9.78 29.58
N CYS A 250 -1.84 -8.76 28.71
CA CYS A 250 -1.06 -8.81 27.48
C CYS A 250 0.44 -8.82 27.76
N GLN A 251 0.92 -8.06 28.75
CA GLN A 251 2.32 -8.08 29.18
C GLN A 251 2.74 -9.45 29.68
N GLN A 252 1.92 -10.09 30.54
CA GLN A 252 2.18 -11.45 31.00
C GLN A 252 2.29 -12.44 29.83
N ALA A 253 1.40 -12.34 28.83
CA ALA A 253 1.46 -13.21 27.65
C ALA A 253 2.71 -12.93 26.79
N LYS A 254 3.07 -11.66 26.60
CA LYS A 254 4.30 -11.24 25.89
C LYS A 254 5.54 -11.84 26.54
N ASP A 255 5.65 -11.74 27.86
CA ASP A 255 6.79 -12.26 28.61
C ASP A 255 6.89 -13.79 28.51
N LEU A 256 5.76 -14.50 28.60
CA LEU A 256 5.70 -15.95 28.42
C LEU A 256 6.05 -16.39 26.99
N ILE A 257 5.57 -15.68 25.97
CA ILE A 257 5.92 -15.98 24.56
C ILE A 257 7.43 -15.85 24.36
N LYS A 258 8.03 -14.76 24.86
CA LYS A 258 9.48 -14.53 24.76
C LYS A 258 10.28 -15.60 25.47
N SER A 259 9.94 -15.91 26.73
CA SER A 259 10.69 -16.93 27.49
C SER A 259 10.57 -18.31 26.85
N ASN A 260 9.36 -18.71 26.43
CA ASN A 260 9.13 -20.04 25.88
C ASN A 260 9.75 -20.25 24.48
N SER A 261 9.88 -19.19 23.68
CA SER A 261 10.50 -19.29 22.34
C SER A 261 12.03 -19.23 22.39
N GLU A 262 12.60 -18.39 23.25
CA GLU A 262 14.06 -18.25 23.39
C GLU A 262 14.74 -19.56 23.83
N HIS A 263 14.06 -20.37 24.66
CA HIS A 263 14.57 -21.65 25.11
C HIS A 263 14.85 -22.66 23.97
N ILE A 264 14.31 -22.45 22.77
CA ILE A 264 14.33 -23.43 21.68
C ILE A 264 15.11 -22.93 20.46
N SER A 265 15.01 -21.65 20.09
CA SER A 265 15.59 -21.11 18.82
C SER A 265 16.74 -20.11 18.99
N LEU A 266 17.23 -19.86 20.22
CA LEU A 266 18.26 -18.85 20.58
C LEU A 266 17.84 -17.38 20.32
N GLN A 267 16.71 -17.14 19.66
CA GLN A 267 16.11 -15.81 19.49
C GLN A 267 14.62 -15.87 19.82
N PRO A 268 14.10 -14.97 20.67
CA PRO A 268 12.67 -14.98 21.00
C PRO A 268 11.82 -14.55 19.80
N LEU A 269 10.61 -15.11 19.71
CA LEU A 269 9.58 -14.64 18.79
C LEU A 269 9.30 -13.15 19.01
N ARG A 270 9.14 -12.39 17.91
CA ARG A 270 8.78 -10.97 18.01
C ARG A 270 7.31 -10.82 18.39
N VAL A 271 7.08 -10.18 19.53
CA VAL A 271 5.75 -9.90 20.07
C VAL A 271 5.67 -8.47 20.61
N GLU A 272 4.59 -7.78 20.29
CA GLU A 272 4.34 -6.39 20.70
C GLU A 272 2.94 -6.25 21.32
N ILE A 273 2.77 -5.25 22.19
CA ILE A 273 1.47 -4.91 22.75
C ILE A 273 0.94 -3.68 22.05
N LEU A 274 -0.20 -3.82 21.39
CA LEU A 274 -0.85 -2.70 20.70
C LEU A 274 -2.19 -2.39 21.36
N HIS A 275 -2.50 -1.11 21.49
CA HIS A 275 -3.82 -0.67 21.92
C HIS A 275 -4.87 -1.09 20.88
N ALA A 276 -6.07 -1.47 21.31
CA ALA A 276 -7.11 -1.98 20.41
C ALA A 276 -7.48 -0.99 19.30
N VAL A 277 -7.51 0.30 19.64
CA VAL A 277 -7.75 1.39 18.69
C VAL A 277 -6.61 1.52 17.67
N VAL A 278 -5.35 1.33 18.08
CA VAL A 278 -4.21 1.31 17.14
C VAL A 278 -4.34 0.16 16.15
N MET A 279 -4.66 -1.05 16.62
CA MET A 279 -4.89 -2.20 15.75
C MET A 279 -6.00 -1.93 14.71
N ALA A 280 -7.13 -1.36 15.15
CA ALA A 280 -8.20 -0.97 14.24
C ALA A 280 -7.76 0.04 13.18
N HIS A 281 -7.00 1.07 13.58
CA HIS A 281 -6.47 2.06 12.67
C HIS A 281 -5.42 1.50 11.71
N GLN A 282 -4.61 0.53 12.13
CA GLN A 282 -3.70 -0.20 11.24
C GLN A 282 -4.45 -1.06 10.21
N THR A 283 -5.51 -1.76 10.63
CA THR A 283 -6.38 -2.49 9.70
C THR A 283 -6.97 -1.53 8.66
N PHE A 284 -7.49 -0.38 9.10
CA PHE A 284 -7.98 0.62 8.15
C PHE A 284 -6.88 1.18 7.25
N ALA A 285 -5.66 1.42 7.75
CA ALA A 285 -4.54 1.91 6.94
C ALA A 285 -4.17 0.94 5.81
N ILE A 286 -4.21 -0.37 6.06
CA ILE A 286 -4.03 -1.42 5.05
C ILE A 286 -5.14 -1.33 3.98
N ARG A 287 -6.41 -1.25 4.40
CA ARG A 287 -7.56 -1.09 3.47
C ARG A 287 -7.48 0.20 2.66
N LEU A 288 -7.03 1.28 3.30
CA LEU A 288 -6.83 2.58 2.69
C LEU A 288 -5.74 2.54 1.62
N GLY A 289 -4.71 1.72 1.79
CA GLY A 289 -3.71 1.48 0.76
C GLY A 289 -4.30 0.88 -0.52
N SER A 290 -5.16 -0.15 -0.39
CA SER A 290 -5.90 -0.70 -1.53
C SER A 290 -6.86 0.31 -2.17
N TRP A 291 -7.48 1.18 -1.36
CA TRP A 291 -8.29 2.28 -1.88
C TRP A 291 -7.43 3.29 -2.67
N PHE A 292 -6.26 3.67 -2.18
CA PHE A 292 -5.34 4.53 -2.93
C PHE A 292 -4.98 3.91 -4.28
N GLN A 293 -4.67 2.61 -4.35
CA GLN A 293 -4.38 1.93 -5.62
C GLN A 293 -5.51 2.07 -6.64
N LYS A 294 -6.78 1.98 -6.19
CA LYS A 294 -7.96 2.21 -7.04
C LYS A 294 -8.03 3.67 -7.49
N ILE A 295 -7.94 4.62 -6.56
CA ILE A 295 -8.17 6.05 -6.81
C ILE A 295 -7.06 6.67 -7.68
N ILE A 296 -5.80 6.31 -7.48
CA ILE A 296 -4.69 6.82 -8.31
C ILE A 296 -4.72 6.28 -9.75
N GLY A 297 -5.53 5.26 -10.02
CA GLY A 297 -5.81 4.79 -11.38
C GLY A 297 -6.64 5.79 -12.20
N TYR A 298 -7.24 6.78 -11.55
CA TYR A 298 -7.99 7.84 -12.21
C TYR A 298 -7.07 8.95 -12.74
N SER A 299 -7.45 9.51 -13.90
CA SER A 299 -6.68 10.56 -14.59
C SER A 299 -6.44 11.76 -13.67
N GLY A 300 -5.21 12.29 -13.66
CA GLY A 300 -4.78 13.41 -12.81
C GLY A 300 -4.52 13.07 -11.34
N PHE A 301 -5.22 12.09 -10.74
CA PHE A 301 -5.05 11.78 -9.32
C PHE A 301 -3.69 11.17 -9.00
N ARG A 302 -3.11 10.40 -9.93
CA ARG A 302 -1.75 9.86 -9.81
C ARG A 302 -0.71 10.95 -9.53
N GLN A 303 -0.75 12.04 -10.28
CA GLN A 303 0.21 13.14 -10.17
C GLN A 303 0.06 13.84 -8.82
N VAL A 304 -1.18 14.08 -8.38
CA VAL A 304 -1.44 14.65 -7.06
C VAL A 304 -0.92 13.73 -5.95
N PHE A 305 -1.10 12.40 -6.09
CA PHE A 305 -0.53 11.43 -5.16
C PHE A 305 0.99 11.53 -5.10
N CYS A 306 1.68 11.53 -6.26
CA CYS A 306 3.13 11.62 -6.32
C CYS A 306 3.63 12.93 -5.69
N GLN A 307 3.00 14.07 -6.00
CA GLN A 307 3.32 15.36 -5.42
C GLN A 307 3.23 15.35 -3.89
N VAL A 308 2.16 14.78 -3.35
CA VAL A 308 1.94 14.71 -1.89
C VAL A 308 2.91 13.72 -1.24
N ALA A 309 3.17 12.58 -1.87
CA ALA A 309 4.05 11.54 -1.33
C ALA A 309 5.53 11.99 -1.27
N LEU A 310 5.95 12.79 -2.24
CA LEU A 310 7.29 13.39 -2.35
C LEU A 310 7.39 14.78 -1.70
N GLU A 311 6.29 15.33 -1.16
CA GLU A 311 6.28 16.65 -0.52
C GLU A 311 7.29 16.67 0.64
N PRO A 312 8.25 17.63 0.65
CA PRO A 312 9.21 17.75 1.75
C PRO A 312 8.51 17.97 3.08
N ASN A 313 9.04 17.37 4.13
CA ASN A 313 8.54 17.61 5.48
C ASN A 313 8.86 19.05 5.91
N ALA A 314 7.99 19.66 6.73
CA ALA A 314 8.24 20.97 7.33
C ALA A 314 9.53 20.98 8.16
N ASP A 315 9.83 19.85 8.79
CA ASP A 315 11.12 19.57 9.42
C ASP A 315 12.08 18.96 8.38
N ARG A 316 13.09 19.72 7.93
CA ARG A 316 14.01 19.31 6.85
C ARG A 316 14.83 18.07 7.20
N ASP A 317 14.96 17.73 8.47
CA ASP A 317 15.67 16.55 8.93
C ASP A 317 14.81 15.28 8.84
N ARG A 318 13.49 15.42 8.64
CA ARG A 318 12.57 14.30 8.48
C ARG A 318 12.38 13.92 7.00
N PRO A 319 12.32 12.62 6.68
CA PRO A 319 12.00 12.20 5.32
C PRO A 319 10.58 12.62 4.92
N CYS A 320 10.36 12.78 3.62
CA CYS A 320 9.01 12.86 3.04
C CYS A 320 8.25 11.53 3.28
N LEU A 321 6.95 11.52 2.99
CA LEU A 321 6.08 10.38 3.31
C LEU A 321 6.56 9.09 2.64
N ILE A 322 6.94 9.16 1.35
CA ILE A 322 7.41 7.97 0.66
C ILE A 322 8.74 7.47 1.22
N SER A 323 9.67 8.38 1.55
CA SER A 323 10.96 8.01 2.13
C SER A 323 10.83 7.39 3.51
N ARG A 324 9.83 7.83 4.31
CA ARG A 324 9.48 7.17 5.57
C ARG A 324 8.99 5.74 5.34
N LEU A 325 8.12 5.52 4.35
CA LEU A 325 7.66 4.18 4.00
C LEU A 325 8.82 3.28 3.53
N MET A 326 9.71 3.78 2.68
CA MET A 326 10.89 3.04 2.21
C MET A 326 11.80 2.62 3.36
N LEU A 327 12.11 3.53 4.29
CA LEU A 327 12.97 3.26 5.44
C LEU A 327 12.37 2.24 6.43
N HIS A 328 11.07 1.98 6.36
CA HIS A 328 10.38 1.01 7.19
C HIS A 328 9.97 -0.26 6.41
N ASP A 329 10.41 -0.42 5.16
CA ASP A 329 10.05 -1.56 4.29
C ASP A 329 10.23 -2.91 4.99
N ALA A 330 11.44 -3.14 5.54
CA ALA A 330 11.78 -4.36 6.28
C ALA A 330 10.84 -4.63 7.48
N LYS A 331 10.35 -3.57 8.13
CA LYS A 331 9.50 -3.66 9.34
C LYS A 331 8.02 -3.84 9.04
N MET A 332 7.58 -3.66 7.81
CA MET A 332 6.15 -3.74 7.43
C MET A 332 5.68 -5.17 7.13
N TYR A 333 6.59 -6.17 7.12
CA TYR A 333 6.24 -7.57 6.83
C TYR A 333 5.45 -7.68 5.52
N LYS A 334 4.32 -8.40 5.51
CA LYS A 334 3.43 -8.56 4.34
C LYS A 334 2.72 -7.25 3.95
N ALA A 335 2.60 -6.26 4.85
CA ALA A 335 1.99 -4.96 4.52
C ALA A 335 2.86 -4.12 3.56
N ARG A 336 4.16 -4.43 3.42
CA ARG A 336 5.04 -3.73 2.45
C ARG A 336 4.56 -3.87 1.01
N LYS A 337 3.86 -4.96 0.68
CA LYS A 337 3.27 -5.18 -0.66
C LYS A 337 2.39 -4.01 -1.09
N ILE A 338 1.63 -3.42 -0.16
CA ILE A 338 0.78 -2.26 -0.45
C ILE A 338 1.63 -1.06 -0.87
N VAL A 339 2.72 -0.80 -0.14
CA VAL A 339 3.65 0.30 -0.44
C VAL A 339 4.33 0.07 -1.78
N HIS A 340 4.81 -1.15 -2.02
CA HIS A 340 5.42 -1.55 -3.28
C HIS A 340 4.47 -1.31 -4.47
N GLU A 341 3.23 -1.81 -4.38
CA GLU A 341 2.19 -1.60 -5.40
C GLU A 341 1.81 -0.12 -5.56
N LEU A 342 1.77 0.67 -4.49
CA LEU A 342 1.51 2.11 -4.57
C LEU A 342 2.62 2.83 -5.34
N ILE A 343 3.89 2.55 -5.06
CA ILE A 343 5.03 3.13 -5.78
C ILE A 343 4.96 2.77 -7.25
N PHE A 344 4.66 1.50 -7.52
CA PHE A 344 4.59 0.96 -8.86
C PHE A 344 3.47 1.57 -9.70
N CYS A 345 2.25 1.66 -9.17
CA CYS A 345 1.09 2.26 -9.84
C CYS A 345 1.13 3.81 -9.90
N SER A 346 2.08 4.45 -9.23
CA SER A 346 2.20 5.91 -9.17
C SER A 346 3.51 6.43 -9.73
N MET A 347 4.56 6.46 -8.91
CA MET A 347 5.82 7.16 -9.19
C MET A 347 6.57 6.55 -10.36
N LEU A 348 6.49 5.24 -10.56
CA LEU A 348 7.19 4.57 -11.65
C LEU A 348 6.49 4.70 -13.00
N MET A 349 5.23 5.18 -13.02
CA MET A 349 4.44 5.36 -14.24
C MET A 349 4.65 6.71 -14.93
N ASP A 350 5.38 7.63 -14.29
CA ASP A 350 5.61 8.99 -14.78
C ASP A 350 7.10 9.31 -14.70
N THR A 351 7.71 9.71 -15.81
CA THR A 351 9.16 9.91 -15.92
C THR A 351 9.69 10.97 -14.95
N GLU A 352 8.93 12.05 -14.70
CA GLU A 352 9.35 13.10 -13.77
C GLU A 352 9.32 12.59 -12.34
N PHE A 353 8.22 11.95 -11.93
CA PHE A 353 8.11 11.40 -10.58
C PHE A 353 9.03 10.20 -10.35
N LYS A 354 9.31 9.39 -11.37
CA LYS A 354 10.31 8.31 -11.32
C LYS A 354 11.69 8.88 -11.02
N LYS A 355 12.07 9.99 -11.67
CA LYS A 355 13.34 10.69 -11.39
C LYS A 355 13.40 11.24 -9.96
N LEU A 356 12.34 11.91 -9.50
CA LEU A 356 12.27 12.42 -8.13
C LEU A 356 12.34 11.30 -7.09
N PHE A 357 11.65 10.19 -7.35
CA PHE A 357 11.69 9.00 -6.52
C PHE A 357 13.08 8.35 -6.51
N ALA A 358 13.76 8.27 -7.66
CA ALA A 358 15.12 7.76 -7.76
C ALA A 358 16.13 8.56 -6.92
N ILE A 359 15.96 9.89 -6.85
CA ILE A 359 16.77 10.77 -6.00
C ILE A 359 16.55 10.42 -4.52
N GLU A 360 15.31 10.29 -4.08
CA GLU A 360 14.98 9.91 -2.70
C GLU A 360 15.48 8.49 -2.36
N PHE A 361 15.33 7.53 -3.27
CA PHE A 361 15.86 6.17 -3.10
C PHE A 361 17.39 6.19 -2.95
N THR A 362 18.08 6.95 -3.79
CA THR A 362 19.55 7.10 -3.74
C THR A 362 20.01 7.71 -2.42
N LYS A 363 19.28 8.72 -1.91
CA LYS A 363 19.56 9.40 -0.64
C LYS A 363 19.64 8.42 0.54
N TYR A 364 18.77 7.41 0.57
CA TYR A 364 18.70 6.44 1.66
C TYR A 364 19.29 5.06 1.32
N TYR A 365 19.88 4.89 0.13
CA TYR A 365 20.34 3.60 -0.38
C TYR A 365 21.18 2.79 0.60
N LYS A 366 22.13 3.44 1.29
CA LYS A 366 22.99 2.77 2.29
C LYS A 366 22.19 2.14 3.42
N GLN A 367 21.15 2.81 3.91
CA GLN A 367 20.31 2.30 4.98
C GLN A 367 19.40 1.18 4.44
N LEU A 368 18.77 1.41 3.28
CA LEU A 368 17.91 0.40 2.63
C LEU A 368 18.66 -0.92 2.36
N GLN A 369 19.92 -0.85 1.91
CA GLN A 369 20.74 -2.05 1.70
C GLN A 369 21.11 -2.76 3.00
N LYS A 370 21.40 -2.01 4.07
CA LYS A 370 21.64 -2.61 5.39
C LYS A 370 20.39 -3.34 5.86
N ASP A 371 19.24 -2.69 5.78
CA ASP A 371 17.98 -3.28 6.23
C ASP A 371 17.63 -4.51 5.39
N PHE A 372 17.84 -4.47 4.08
CA PHE A 372 17.65 -5.61 3.18
C PHE A 372 18.55 -6.83 3.49
N ILE A 373 19.78 -6.61 3.95
CA ILE A 373 20.70 -7.72 4.30
C ILE A 373 20.23 -8.43 5.58
N VAL A 374 19.65 -7.67 6.52
CA VAL A 374 19.19 -8.20 7.82
C VAL A 374 17.76 -8.73 7.73
N ASP A 375 17.01 -8.30 6.71
CA ASP A 375 15.65 -8.76 6.45
C ASP A 375 15.61 -10.24 6.02
N ASP A 376 14.89 -11.03 6.80
CA ASP A 376 14.66 -12.45 6.56
C ASP A 376 13.42 -12.71 5.69
N HIS A 377 12.62 -11.68 5.38
CA HIS A 377 11.37 -11.83 4.63
C HIS A 377 11.57 -11.95 3.10
N GLU A 378 10.44 -12.15 2.41
CA GLU A 378 10.34 -12.27 0.97
C GLU A 378 10.96 -11.07 0.22
N ARG A 379 12.07 -11.34 -0.50
CA ARG A 379 12.87 -10.31 -1.16
C ARG A 379 12.26 -9.73 -2.43
N SER A 380 11.33 -10.44 -3.07
CA SER A 380 10.71 -10.06 -4.35
C SER A 380 9.88 -8.77 -4.23
N ILE A 381 9.29 -8.53 -3.06
CA ILE A 381 8.43 -7.37 -2.75
C ILE A 381 9.14 -6.30 -1.92
N SER A 382 10.47 -6.42 -1.76
CA SER A 382 11.29 -5.43 -1.06
C SER A 382 11.41 -4.16 -1.90
N ILE A 383 11.49 -3.01 -1.23
CA ILE A 383 11.78 -1.74 -1.92
C ILE A 383 13.09 -1.78 -2.70
N THR A 384 14.09 -2.54 -2.24
CA THR A 384 15.36 -2.71 -2.95
C THR A 384 15.22 -3.52 -4.24
N ALA A 385 14.19 -4.36 -4.37
CA ALA A 385 13.90 -5.11 -5.60
C ALA A 385 13.47 -4.17 -6.74
N LEU A 386 12.88 -3.02 -6.42
CA LEU A 386 12.54 -1.97 -7.39
C LEU A 386 13.75 -1.25 -7.98
N SER A 387 14.97 -1.50 -7.48
CA SER A 387 16.18 -0.80 -7.95
C SER A 387 16.41 -0.94 -9.46
N VAL A 388 16.03 -2.08 -10.05
CA VAL A 388 16.03 -2.27 -11.50
C VAL A 388 15.06 -1.27 -12.13
N GLN A 389 13.77 -1.33 -11.80
CA GLN A 389 12.75 -0.43 -12.37
C GLN A 389 13.02 1.06 -12.11
N ILE A 390 13.75 1.41 -11.05
CA ILE A 390 14.14 2.79 -10.72
C ILE A 390 15.25 3.29 -11.64
N PHE A 391 16.34 2.52 -11.80
CA PHE A 391 17.57 2.99 -12.45
C PHE A 391 17.77 2.47 -13.87
N THR A 392 17.04 1.43 -14.28
CA THR A 392 16.94 1.12 -15.69
C THR A 392 15.95 2.10 -16.32
N VAL A 393 16.41 2.67 -17.43
CA VAL A 393 15.49 3.20 -18.43
C VAL A 393 14.60 2.01 -18.84
N PRO A 394 13.27 2.17 -18.96
CA PRO A 394 12.41 1.11 -19.48
C PRO A 394 12.93 0.52 -20.79
#